data_AF-A0A1M6MTN0-F1
#
_entry.id   AF-A0A1M6MTN0-F1
#
_cell.length_a   1.000
_cell.length_b   1.000
_cell.length_c   1.000
_cell.angle_alpha   90.00
_cell.angle_beta   90.00
_cell.angle_gamma   90.00
#
_symmetry.space_group_name_H-M   'P 1'
#
loop_
_entity.id
_entity.type
_entity.pdbx_description
1 polymer ?
#
loop_
_entity_poly.entity_id
_entity_poly.type
_entity_poly.pdbx_seq_one_letter_code
_entity_poly.pdbx_strand_id
1 'polypeptide(L)'
;MGMIYASLTIFLMGLVVSSVFKGVFTKNQLYYLFIVLEFLLIFFISISNIALVVIFQKIVPLEKMGRVSAILNASCMIAAPLGQFFIALLYDYVSATVTTMFMGGVFLLIVLINKKQVIKTLEEDFEHFKS
;
A
#
# COMPACT_ATOMS: atom_id res chain seq x y z
N MET A 1 7.11 5.46 -6.79
CA MET A 1 8.09 4.41 -6.44
C MET A 1 7.86 3.83 -5.05
N GLY A 2 7.58 4.62 -4.01
CA GLY A 2 7.31 4.12 -2.65
C GLY A 2 6.24 3.02 -2.57
N MET A 3 5.14 3.12 -3.32
CA MET A 3 4.07 2.09 -3.33
C MET A 3 4.54 0.73 -3.84
N ILE A 4 5.51 0.68 -4.75
CA ILE A 4 6.10 -0.57 -5.24
C ILE A 4 6.91 -1.23 -4.11
N TYR A 5 7.74 -0.45 -3.42
CA TYR A 5 8.51 -0.95 -2.28
C TYR A 5 7.59 -1.45 -1.15
N ALA A 6 6.51 -0.72 -0.84
CA ALA A 6 5.51 -1.17 0.13
C ALA A 6 4.88 -2.53 -0.26
N SER A 7 4.50 -2.70 -1.53
CA SER A 7 3.94 -3.98 -2.01
C SER A 7 4.93 -5.14 -1.93
N LEU A 8 6.22 -4.88 -2.19
CA LEU A 8 7.27 -5.87 -2.05
C LEU A 8 7.48 -6.25 -0.58
N THR A 9 7.43 -5.29 0.34
CA THR A 9 7.53 -5.54 1.79
C THR A 9 6.38 -6.42 2.28
N ILE A 10 5.13 -6.19 1.86
CA ILE A 10 3.99 -7.05 2.20
C ILE A 10 4.20 -8.48 1.69
N PHE A 11 4.69 -8.63 0.46
CA PHE A 11 4.97 -9.93 -0.11
C PHE A 11 6.05 -10.69 0.68
N LEU A 12 7.13 -9.99 1.09
CA LEU A 12 8.18 -10.54 1.93
C LEU A 12 7.68 -10.94 3.32
N MET A 13 6.76 -10.16 3.92
CA MET A 13 6.12 -10.54 5.19
C MET A 13 5.37 -11.88 5.07
N GLY A 14 4.75 -12.16 3.91
CA GLY A 14 4.14 -13.45 3.64
C GLY A 14 5.13 -14.62 3.71
N LEU A 15 6.35 -14.44 3.19
CA LEU A 15 7.42 -15.44 3.29
C LEU A 15 7.88 -15.67 4.73
N VAL A 16 7.95 -14.62 5.56
CA VAL A 16 8.32 -14.76 6.98
C VAL A 16 7.29 -15.59 7.76
N VAL A 17 6.01 -15.51 7.40
CA VAL A 17 4.92 -16.30 8.02
C VAL A 17 4.97 -17.78 7.61
N SER A 18 5.69 -18.12 6.53
CA SER A 18 5.79 -19.49 6.01
C SER A 18 6.38 -20.49 7.01
N SER A 19 5.98 -21.75 6.87
CA SER A 19 6.53 -22.86 7.64
C SER A 19 8.04 -23.04 7.44
N VAL A 20 8.57 -22.64 6.29
CA VAL A 20 10.00 -22.69 5.96
C VAL A 20 10.81 -21.80 6.90
N PHE A 21 10.36 -20.56 7.13
CA PHE A 21 11.07 -19.62 8.01
C PHE A 21 10.94 -19.98 9.50
N LYS A 22 9.80 -20.58 9.89
CA LYS A 22 9.59 -21.08 11.26
C LYS A 22 10.53 -22.22 11.64
N GLY A 23 11.05 -22.97 10.67
CA GLY A 23 12.02 -24.05 10.91
C GLY A 23 13.47 -23.60 11.04
N VAL A 24 13.82 -22.42 10.50
CA VAL A 24 15.19 -21.92 10.45
C VAL A 24 15.49 -20.89 11.54
N PHE A 25 14.49 -20.08 11.93
CA PHE A 25 14.66 -18.98 12.86
C PHE A 25 13.98 -19.23 14.21
N THR A 26 14.57 -18.69 15.27
CA THR A 26 13.93 -18.68 16.60
C THR A 26 12.75 -17.70 16.64
N LYS A 27 11.80 -17.93 17.57
CA LYS A 27 10.61 -17.07 17.73
C LYS A 27 10.97 -15.59 17.92
N ASN A 28 12.01 -15.29 18.71
CA ASN A 28 12.45 -13.91 18.95
C ASN A 28 13.03 -13.26 17.69
N GLN A 29 13.82 -14.00 16.90
CA GLN A 29 14.39 -13.48 15.65
C GLN A 29 13.30 -13.18 14.61
N LEU A 30 12.28 -14.05 14.51
CA LEU A 30 11.12 -13.82 13.64
C LEU A 30 10.33 -12.57 14.06
N TYR A 31 10.17 -12.36 15.37
CA TYR A 31 9.49 -11.18 15.90
C TYR A 31 10.22 -9.88 15.54
N TYR A 32 11.54 -9.82 15.74
CA TYR A 32 12.34 -8.65 15.35
C TYR A 32 12.31 -8.40 13.84
N LEU A 33 12.38 -9.46 13.02
CA LEU A 33 12.27 -9.34 11.57
C LEU A 33 10.91 -8.76 11.15
N PHE A 34 9.84 -9.18 11.81
CA PHE A 34 8.49 -8.66 11.57
C PHE A 34 8.39 -7.16 11.86
N ILE A 35 8.93 -6.71 12.99
CA ILE A 35 8.94 -5.29 13.36
C ILE A 35 9.68 -4.44 12.32
N VAL A 36 10.85 -4.91 11.86
CA VAL A 36 11.63 -4.18 10.86
C VAL A 36 10.87 -4.07 9.54
N LEU A 37 10.21 -5.14 9.10
CA LEU A 37 9.40 -5.13 7.89
C LEU A 37 8.16 -4.23 8.03
N GLU A 38 7.51 -4.23 9.19
CA GLU A 38 6.37 -3.35 9.46
C GLU A 38 6.78 -1.88 9.47
N PHE A 39 7.92 -1.55 10.08
CA PHE A 39 8.49 -0.21 10.04
C PHE A 39 8.75 0.25 8.59
N LEU A 40 9.40 -0.59 7.78
CA LEU A 40 9.66 -0.28 6.37
C LEU A 40 8.37 -0.09 5.59
N LEU A 41 7.36 -0.92 5.85
CA LEU A 41 6.05 -0.81 5.20
C LEU A 41 5.41 0.54 5.49
N ILE A 42 5.31 0.92 6.77
CA ILE A 42 4.73 2.20 7.18
C ILE A 42 5.51 3.35 6.56
N PHE A 43 6.85 3.30 6.60
CA PHE A 43 7.72 4.32 6.02
C PHE A 43 7.44 4.55 4.52
N PHE A 44 7.39 3.48 3.72
CA PHE A 44 7.12 3.59 2.28
C PHE A 44 5.70 4.04 1.96
N ILE A 45 4.72 3.61 2.75
CA ILE A 45 3.33 4.04 2.63
C ILE A 45 3.23 5.54 2.93
N SER A 46 3.87 6.03 4.01
CA SER A 46 3.85 7.44 4.38
C SER A 46 4.40 8.35 3.27
N ILE A 47 5.57 8.01 2.70
CA ILE A 47 6.16 8.76 1.59
C ILE A 47 5.20 8.80 0.39
N SER A 48 4.58 7.66 0.08
CA SER A 48 3.65 7.54 -1.05
C SER A 48 2.37 8.34 -0.82
N ASN A 49 1.87 8.35 0.42
CA ASN A 49 0.66 9.07 0.79
C ASN A 49 0.85 10.58 0.65
N ILE A 50 2.01 11.12 1.05
CA ILE A 50 2.33 12.53 0.85
C ILE A 50 2.27 12.89 -0.64
N ALA A 51 2.89 12.06 -1.50
CA ALA A 51 2.87 12.31 -2.94
C ALA A 51 1.43 12.25 -3.52
N LEU A 52 0.60 11.31 -3.08
CA LEU A 52 -0.80 11.22 -3.52
C LEU A 52 -1.63 12.43 -3.08
N VAL A 53 -1.43 12.94 -1.86
CA VAL A 53 -2.11 14.15 -1.38
C VAL A 53 -1.72 15.36 -2.22
N VAL A 54 -0.44 15.51 -2.57
CA VAL A 54 0.01 16.61 -3.44
C VAL A 54 -0.63 16.50 -4.83
N ILE A 55 -0.66 15.30 -5.42
CA ILE A 55 -1.32 15.07 -6.72
C ILE A 55 -2.83 15.40 -6.63
N PHE A 56 -3.50 14.97 -5.56
CA PHE A 56 -4.91 15.23 -5.35
C PHE A 56 -5.21 16.74 -5.25
N GLN A 57 -4.37 17.49 -4.53
CA GLN A 57 -4.49 18.95 -4.43
C GLN A 57 -4.32 19.66 -5.77
N LYS A 58 -3.56 19.08 -6.71
CA LYS A 58 -3.37 19.63 -8.06
C LYS A 58 -4.53 19.32 -9.00
N ILE A 59 -5.10 18.13 -8.90
CA ILE A 59 -6.19 17.69 -9.79
C ILE A 59 -7.52 18.36 -9.41
N VAL A 60 -7.76 18.57 -8.12
CA VAL A 60 -9.07 19.06 -7.64
C VAL A 60 -9.09 20.59 -7.59
N PRO A 61 -10.07 21.24 -8.26
CA PRO A 61 -10.20 22.70 -8.19
C PRO A 61 -10.51 23.15 -6.75
N LEU A 62 -9.88 24.26 -6.34
CA LEU A 62 -9.93 24.79 -4.97
C LEU A 62 -11.36 24.92 -4.42
N GLU A 63 -12.30 25.37 -5.25
CA GLU A 63 -13.72 25.54 -4.91
C GLU A 63 -14.42 24.25 -4.49
N LYS A 64 -13.98 23.10 -5.03
CA LYS A 64 -14.57 21.78 -4.77
C LYS A 64 -13.71 20.92 -3.84
N MET A 65 -12.53 21.38 -3.45
CA MET A 65 -11.55 20.62 -2.66
C MET A 65 -12.16 20.09 -1.37
N GLY A 66 -12.93 20.90 -0.64
CA GLY A 66 -13.60 20.46 0.60
C GLY A 66 -14.61 19.33 0.37
N ARG A 67 -15.42 19.42 -0.69
CA ARG A 67 -16.44 18.40 -1.00
C ARG A 67 -15.82 17.10 -1.49
N VAL A 68 -14.84 17.19 -2.40
CA VAL A 68 -14.17 16.00 -2.94
C VAL A 68 -13.36 15.30 -1.84
N SER A 69 -12.68 16.05 -0.97
CA SER A 69 -11.93 15.46 0.15
C SER A 69 -12.86 14.74 1.13
N ALA A 70 -14.03 15.32 1.42
CA ALA A 70 -15.03 14.68 2.29
C ALA A 70 -15.52 13.34 1.71
N ILE A 71 -15.83 13.30 0.41
CA ILE A 71 -16.27 12.07 -0.28
C ILE A 71 -15.14 11.04 -0.34
N LEU A 72 -13.91 11.46 -0.62
CA LEU A 72 -12.74 10.58 -0.66
C LEU A 72 -12.51 9.95 0.71
N ASN A 73 -12.47 10.76 1.77
CA ASN A 73 -12.28 10.27 3.14
C ASN A 73 -13.43 9.35 3.58
N ALA A 74 -14.69 9.69 3.27
CA ALA A 74 -15.83 8.83 3.55
C ALA A 74 -15.70 7.48 2.83
N SER A 75 -15.31 7.49 1.55
CA SER A 75 -15.05 6.27 0.79
C SER A 75 -13.94 5.43 1.41
N CYS A 76 -12.82 6.04 1.83
CA CYS A 76 -11.72 5.35 2.51
C CYS A 76 -12.16 4.74 3.85
N MET A 77 -12.97 5.46 4.64
CA MET A 77 -13.50 4.97 5.91
C MET A 77 -14.42 3.76 5.75
N ILE A 78 -15.12 3.63 4.62
CA ILE A 78 -15.94 2.46 4.29
C ILE A 78 -15.07 1.32 3.73
N ALA A 79 -14.11 1.64 2.85
CA ALA A 79 -13.26 0.66 2.20
C ALA A 79 -12.31 -0.07 3.17
N ALA A 80 -11.79 0.62 4.18
CA ALA A 80 -10.87 0.03 5.16
C ALA A 80 -11.46 -1.16 5.94
N PRO A 81 -12.60 -1.04 6.64
CA PRO A 81 -13.20 -2.16 7.35
C PRO A 81 -13.70 -3.26 6.40
N LEU A 82 -14.21 -2.91 5.21
CA LEU A 82 -14.60 -3.89 4.20
C LEU A 82 -13.41 -4.75 3.74
N GLY A 83 -12.27 -4.12 3.46
CA GLY A 83 -11.04 -4.82 3.11
C GLY A 83 -10.54 -5.71 4.25
N GLN A 84 -10.55 -5.20 5.49
CA GLN A 84 -10.17 -5.98 6.66
C GLN A 84 -11.07 -7.20 6.86
N PHE A 85 -12.38 -7.06 6.68
CA PHE A 85 -13.33 -8.17 6.80
C PHE A 85 -13.11 -9.22 5.71
N PHE A 86 -12.93 -8.80 4.45
CA PHE A 86 -12.66 -9.71 3.34
C PHE A 86 -11.38 -10.53 3.57
N ILE A 87 -10.33 -9.87 4.04
CA ILE A 87 -9.05 -10.54 4.33
C ILE A 87 -9.15 -11.44 5.56
N ALA A 88 -9.87 -11.03 6.61
CA ALA A 88 -10.09 -11.86 7.79
C ALA A 88 -10.82 -13.16 7.42
N LEU A 89 -11.88 -13.08 6.60
CA LEU A 89 -12.54 -14.27 6.06
C LEU A 89 -11.57 -15.13 5.26
N LEU A 90 -10.69 -14.53 4.45
CA LEU A 90 -9.71 -15.29 3.67
C LEU A 90 -8.70 -16.02 4.58
N TYR A 91 -8.32 -15.44 5.72
CA TYR A 91 -7.48 -16.09 6.72
C TYR A 91 -8.14 -17.29 7.42
N ASP A 92 -9.48 -17.30 7.55
CA ASP A 92 -10.20 -18.41 8.17
C ASP A 92 -10.20 -19.67 7.28
N TYR A 93 -10.18 -19.50 5.96
CA TYR A 93 -10.23 -20.61 5.00
C TYR A 93 -8.88 -20.95 4.36
N VAL A 94 -7.90 -20.05 4.39
CA VAL A 94 -6.62 -20.19 3.68
C VAL A 94 -5.44 -19.92 4.62
N SER A 95 -4.33 -20.65 4.41
CA SER A 95 -3.11 -20.46 5.20
C SER A 95 -2.61 -19.01 5.15
N ALA A 96 -2.13 -18.52 6.30
CA ALA A 96 -1.68 -17.15 6.45
C ALA A 96 -0.59 -16.71 5.46
N THR A 97 0.30 -17.62 5.05
CA THR A 97 1.32 -17.36 4.03
C THR A 97 0.72 -17.00 2.68
N VAL A 98 -0.24 -17.81 2.22
CA VAL A 98 -0.88 -17.62 0.91
C VAL A 98 -1.70 -16.34 0.90
N THR A 99 -2.44 -16.08 1.98
CA THR A 99 -3.26 -14.85 2.12
C THR A 99 -2.41 -13.59 2.08
N THR A 100 -1.32 -13.52 2.85
CA THR A 100 -0.42 -12.35 2.86
C THR A 100 0.29 -12.14 1.52
N MET A 101 0.78 -13.22 0.89
CA MET A 101 1.42 -13.12 -0.42
C MET A 101 0.42 -12.67 -1.50
N PHE A 102 -0.82 -13.17 -1.44
CA PHE A 102 -1.89 -12.74 -2.33
C PHE A 102 -2.17 -11.24 -2.18
N MET A 103 -2.25 -10.72 -0.95
CA MET A 103 -2.41 -9.27 -0.72
C MET A 103 -1.27 -8.45 -1.32
N GLY A 104 -0.02 -8.85 -1.08
CA GLY A 104 1.15 -8.18 -1.65
C GLY A 104 1.12 -8.18 -3.18
N GLY A 105 0.72 -9.31 -3.79
CA GLY A 105 0.58 -9.45 -5.24
C GLY A 105 -0.53 -8.60 -5.83
N VAL A 106 -1.72 -8.58 -5.23
CA VAL A 106 -2.84 -7.72 -5.66
C VAL A 106 -2.46 -6.26 -5.56
N PHE A 107 -1.82 -5.85 -4.46
CA PHE A 107 -1.39 -4.47 -4.29
C PHE A 107 -0.34 -4.06 -5.33
N LEU A 108 0.63 -4.94 -5.61
CA LEU A 108 1.61 -4.73 -6.67
C LEU A 108 0.94 -4.58 -8.05
N LEU A 109 -0.03 -5.44 -8.39
CA LEU A 109 -0.76 -5.37 -9.65
C LEU A 109 -1.50 -4.04 -9.81
N ILE A 110 -2.21 -3.59 -8.78
CA ILE A 110 -2.91 -2.31 -8.79
C ILE A 110 -1.93 -1.16 -9.03
N VAL A 111 -0.78 -1.18 -8.36
CA VAL A 111 0.25 -0.14 -8.52
C VAL A 111 0.83 -0.15 -9.95
N LEU A 112 1.07 -1.32 -10.53
CA LEU A 112 1.60 -1.44 -11.89
C LEU A 112 0.62 -0.93 -12.96
N ILE A 113 -0.68 -1.22 -12.80
CA ILE A 113 -1.73 -0.73 -13.71
C ILE A 113 -1.81 0.80 -13.66
N ASN A 114 -1.78 1.38 -12.46
CA ASN A 114 -1.95 2.83 -12.28
C ASN A 114 -0.65 3.64 -12.45
N LYS A 115 0.52 2.97 -12.50
CA LYS A 115 1.84 3.62 -12.61
C LYS A 115 1.91 4.64 -13.74
N LYS A 116 1.39 4.31 -14.92
CA LYS A 116 1.46 5.17 -16.11
C LYS A 116 0.69 6.47 -15.92
N GLN A 117 -0.50 6.40 -15.29
CA GLN A 117 -1.32 7.59 -15.05
C GLN A 117 -0.65 8.51 -14.03
N VAL A 118 -0.09 7.95 -12.94
CA VAL A 118 0.59 8.72 -11.90
C VAL A 118 1.84 9.42 -12.44
N ILE A 119 2.63 8.76 -13.30
CA ILE A 119 3.84 9.37 -13.89
C ILE A 119 3.48 10.51 -14.84
N LYS A 120 2.47 10.29 -15.71
CA LYS A 120 2.04 11.31 -16.67
C LYS A 120 1.62 12.61 -15.98
N THR A 121 0.85 12.53 -14.90
CA THR A 121 0.43 13.72 -14.14
C THR A 121 1.61 14.46 -13.49
N LEU A 122 2.70 13.76 -13.16
CA LEU A 122 3.91 14.39 -12.62
C LEU A 122 4.77 15.03 -13.72
N GLU A 123 4.83 14.45 -14.92
CA GLU A 123 5.59 15.01 -16.06
C GLU A 123 4.96 16.30 -16.59
N GLU A 124 3.63 16.37 -16.69
CA GLU A 124 2.90 17.57 -17.12
C GLU A 124 3.17 18.79 -16.20
N ASP A 125 3.43 18.55 -14.91
CA ASP A 125 3.77 19.59 -13.93
C ASP A 125 5.22 20.10 -14.07
N PHE A 126 6.16 19.21 -14.36
CA PHE A 126 7.56 19.58 -14.60
C PHE A 126 7.73 20.42 -15.88
N GLU A 127 6.94 20.15 -16.92
CA GLU A 127 6.94 20.95 -18.15
C GLU A 127 6.36 22.35 -17.91
N HIS A 128 5.31 22.47 -17.08
CA HIS A 128 4.72 23.77 -16.75
C HIS A 128 5.63 24.66 -15.88
N PHE A 129 6.52 24.07 -15.08
CA PHE A 129 7.54 24.80 -14.31
C PHE A 129 8.75 25.26 -15.14
N LYS A 130 8.94 24.69 -16.33
CA LYS A 130 10.07 25.00 -17.21
C LYS A 130 9.73 26.03 -18.30
N SER A 131 8.43 26.27 -18.53
CA SER A 131 7.89 27.34 -19.39
C SER A 131 7.71 28.65 -18.63
#